data_AF-A0A7T5UIZ4-F1
#
_entry.id   AF-A0A7T5UIZ4-F1
#
_cell.length_a   1.000
_cell.length_b   1.000
_cell.length_c   1.000
_cell.angle_alpha   90.00
_cell.angle_beta   90.00
_cell.angle_gamma   90.00
#
_symmetry.space_group_name_H-M   'P 1'
#
loop_
_entity.id
_entity.type
_entity.pdbx_description
1 polymer ?
#
loop_
_entity_poly.entity_id
_entity_poly.type
_entity_poly.pdbx_seq_one_letter_code
_entity_poly.pdbx_strand_id
1 'polypeptide(L)'
;MSILKRIAKYTGYLIAGLIVLAVLFIVTVNVVPDLILGGVSRSHIDANVPSRADFDTFLKRDLTSYFTQKLGTDAEVKYELLRNSPAQSGVAYPKYYIWVVVDSTNSRLEGAIRVAAVEKTSFDVTDFVSKDEIMANPNVLQQIFPQDVISKIQGYIDYREMGIRNGDKSN
;
A
#
# COMPACT_ATOMS: atom_id res chain seq x y z
N MET A 1 2.67 37.25 -58.51
CA MET A 1 2.19 36.12 -57.68
C MET A 1 0.72 36.36 -57.34
N SER A 2 -0.20 35.49 -57.78
CA SER A 2 -1.66 35.73 -57.68
C SER A 2 -2.17 35.71 -56.24
N ILE A 3 -3.23 36.47 -55.96
CA ILE A 3 -3.87 36.61 -54.63
C ILE A 3 -4.26 35.24 -54.05
N LEU A 4 -4.68 34.30 -54.90
CA LEU A 4 -5.00 32.91 -54.54
C LEU A 4 -3.83 32.16 -53.89
N LYS A 5 -2.59 32.37 -54.35
CA LYS A 5 -1.40 31.73 -53.75
C LYS A 5 -1.08 32.27 -52.36
N ARG A 6 -1.47 33.51 -52.05
CA ARG A 6 -1.28 34.11 -50.72
C ARG A 6 -2.31 33.56 -49.73
N ILE A 7 -3.58 33.45 -50.12
CA ILE A 7 -4.65 32.90 -49.27
C ILE A 7 -4.36 31.43 -48.89
N ALA A 8 -3.98 30.60 -49.85
CA ALA A 8 -3.64 29.19 -49.60
C ALA A 8 -2.44 29.01 -48.64
N LYS A 9 -1.48 29.95 -48.65
CA LYS A 9 -0.35 29.95 -47.74
C LYS A 9 -0.77 30.31 -46.30
N TYR A 10 -1.65 31.30 -46.15
CA TYR A 10 -2.16 31.72 -44.84
C TYR A 10 -3.11 30.69 -44.21
N THR A 11 -3.96 30.02 -45.01
CA THR A 11 -4.80 28.92 -44.50
C THR A 11 -3.95 27.74 -44.03
N GLY A 12 -2.86 27.42 -44.72
CA GLY A 12 -1.89 26.41 -44.27
C GLY A 12 -1.26 26.75 -42.91
N TYR A 13 -0.83 28.00 -42.71
CA TYR A 13 -0.30 28.44 -41.40
C TYR A 13 -1.34 28.42 -40.29
N LEU A 14 -2.59 28.78 -40.60
CA LEU A 14 -3.68 28.79 -39.62
C LEU A 14 -4.03 27.38 -39.16
N ILE A 15 -4.09 26.41 -40.10
CA ILE A 15 -4.31 24.99 -39.77
C ILE A 15 -3.15 24.43 -38.95
N ALA A 16 -1.90 24.70 -39.35
CA ALA A 16 -0.73 24.28 -38.57
C ALA A 16 -0.73 24.89 -37.15
N GLY A 17 -1.10 26.16 -37.01
CA GLY A 17 -1.23 26.82 -35.71
C GLY A 17 -2.31 26.18 -34.82
N LEU A 18 -3.46 25.84 -35.39
CA LEU A 18 -4.54 25.15 -34.65
C LEU A 18 -4.14 23.73 -34.22
N ILE A 19 -3.38 23.00 -35.05
CA ILE A 19 -2.86 21.68 -34.68
C ILE A 19 -1.88 21.79 -33.52
N VAL A 20 -0.97 22.77 -33.55
CA VAL A 20 -0.04 23.01 -32.43
C VAL A 20 -0.78 23.35 -31.14
N LEU A 21 -1.80 24.21 -31.22
CA LEU A 21 -2.66 24.56 -30.08
C LEU A 21 -3.42 23.35 -29.52
N ALA A 22 -3.98 22.49 -30.39
CA ALA A 22 -4.67 21.29 -29.98
C ALA A 22 -3.72 20.29 -29.30
N VAL A 23 -2.51 20.11 -29.84
CA VAL A 23 -1.49 19.25 -29.22
C VAL A 23 -1.05 19.81 -27.86
N LEU A 24 -0.79 21.12 -27.76
CA LEU A 24 -0.46 21.76 -26.49
C LEU A 24 -1.57 21.56 -25.46
N PHE A 25 -2.83 21.75 -25.86
CA PHE A 25 -3.98 21.54 -24.99
C PHE A 25 -4.05 20.08 -24.49
N ILE A 26 -3.95 19.10 -25.38
CA ILE A 26 -3.95 17.67 -25.04
C ILE A 26 -2.82 17.35 -24.06
N VAL A 27 -1.60 17.86 -24.29
CA VAL A 27 -0.47 17.65 -23.38
C VAL A 27 -0.72 18.29 -22.03
N THR A 28 -1.20 19.55 -21.98
CA THR A 28 -1.46 20.23 -20.71
C THR A 28 -2.55 19.55 -19.88
N VAL A 29 -3.64 19.08 -20.51
CA VAL A 29 -4.76 18.47 -19.79
C VAL A 29 -4.42 17.07 -19.29
N ASN A 30 -3.61 16.29 -20.03
CA ASN A 30 -3.36 14.90 -19.67
C ASN A 30 -2.06 14.68 -18.89
N VAL A 31 -1.02 15.51 -19.08
CA VAL A 31 0.31 15.24 -18.48
C VAL A 31 0.53 16.05 -17.20
N VAL A 32 0.01 17.27 -17.12
CA VAL A 32 0.24 18.16 -15.96
C VAL A 32 -0.43 17.65 -14.67
N PRO A 33 -1.66 17.09 -14.68
CA PRO A 33 -2.29 16.58 -13.46
C PRO A 33 -1.49 15.46 -12.79
N ASP A 34 -0.97 14.51 -13.57
CA ASP A 34 -0.15 13.40 -13.06
C ASP A 34 1.17 13.88 -12.45
N LEU A 35 1.76 14.94 -13.02
CA LEU A 35 3.00 15.53 -12.51
C LEU A 35 2.78 16.23 -11.15
N ILE A 36 1.64 16.93 -10.99
CA ILE A 36 1.31 17.64 -9.76
C ILE A 36 0.87 16.66 -8.65
N LEU A 37 0.01 15.70 -8.97
CA LEU A 37 -0.51 14.73 -7.99
C LEU A 37 0.55 13.68 -7.57
N GLY A 38 1.43 13.30 -8.48
CA GLY A 38 2.56 12.41 -8.19
C GLY A 38 3.59 13.03 -7.23
N GLY A 39 3.83 14.35 -7.35
CA GLY A 39 4.75 15.08 -6.46
C GLY A 39 4.26 15.14 -5.01
N VAL A 40 2.97 15.36 -4.80
CA VAL A 40 2.36 15.40 -3.46
C VAL A 40 2.46 14.03 -2.78
N SER A 41 2.11 12.94 -3.48
CA SER A 41 2.18 11.58 -2.92
C SER A 41 3.61 11.20 -2.49
N ARG A 42 4.63 11.58 -3.26
CA ARG A 42 6.04 11.34 -2.88
C ARG A 42 6.45 12.11 -1.62
N SER A 43 6.05 13.38 -1.52
CA SER A 43 6.39 14.20 -0.34
C SER A 43 5.83 13.64 0.97
N HIS A 44 4.63 13.05 0.94
CA HIS A 44 4.01 12.42 2.11
C HIS A 44 4.71 11.13 2.51
N ILE A 45 5.16 10.30 1.55
CA ILE A 45 5.99 9.13 1.83
C ILE A 45 7.30 9.59 2.48
N ASP A 46 7.99 10.54 1.83
CA ASP A 46 9.29 11.03 2.30
C ASP A 46 9.20 11.77 3.63
N ALA A 47 8.04 12.31 4.01
CA ALA A 47 7.82 13.00 5.27
C ALA A 47 7.41 12.05 6.42
N ASN A 48 6.87 10.87 6.14
CA ASN A 48 6.27 10.02 7.17
C ASN A 48 6.89 8.63 7.29
N VAL A 49 7.52 8.11 6.25
CA VAL A 49 8.16 6.80 6.31
C VAL A 49 9.52 6.94 6.98
N PRO A 50 9.80 6.17 8.06
CA PRO A 50 11.11 6.16 8.70
C PRO A 50 12.23 5.78 7.73
N SER A 51 13.47 6.10 8.11
CA SER A 51 14.63 5.61 7.38
C SER A 51 14.64 4.08 7.34
N ARG A 52 15.31 3.48 6.35
CA ARG A 52 15.45 2.02 6.29
C ARG A 52 16.12 1.43 7.53
N ALA A 53 17.02 2.18 8.16
CA ALA A 53 17.70 1.74 9.38
C ALA A 53 16.75 1.70 10.59
N ASP A 54 15.80 2.62 10.66
CA ASP A 54 14.89 2.76 11.80
C ASP A 54 13.57 1.99 11.60
N PHE A 55 13.22 1.68 10.35
CA PHE A 55 11.94 1.08 9.97
C PHE A 55 11.59 -0.16 10.80
N ASP A 56 12.48 -1.15 10.83
CA ASP A 56 12.26 -2.41 11.54
C ASP A 56 12.14 -2.18 13.05
N THR A 57 12.98 -1.30 13.59
CA THR A 57 12.99 -1.00 15.03
C THR A 57 11.68 -0.36 15.47
N PHE A 58 11.19 0.65 14.73
CA PHE A 58 9.95 1.32 15.07
C PHE A 58 8.73 0.43 14.85
N LEU A 59 8.69 -0.28 13.71
CA LEU A 59 7.58 -1.18 13.43
C LEU A 59 7.46 -2.29 14.47
N LYS A 60 8.58 -2.92 14.85
CA LYS A 60 8.57 -3.97 15.85
C LYS A 60 8.17 -3.43 17.23
N ARG A 61 8.72 -2.28 17.65
CA ARG A 61 8.34 -1.60 18.90
C ARG A 61 6.84 -1.38 18.96
N ASP A 62 6.25 -0.82 17.92
CA ASP A 62 4.85 -0.40 17.92
C ASP A 62 3.90 -1.60 17.80
N LEU A 63 4.24 -2.62 17.01
CA LEU A 63 3.50 -3.87 16.98
C LEU A 63 3.54 -4.59 18.33
N THR A 64 4.71 -4.70 18.96
CA THR A 64 4.84 -5.30 20.29
C THR A 64 4.01 -4.52 21.30
N SER A 65 4.09 -3.19 21.31
CA SER A 65 3.28 -2.34 22.20
C SER A 65 1.78 -2.58 22.01
N TYR A 66 1.31 -2.60 20.76
CA TYR A 66 -0.10 -2.86 20.43
C TYR A 66 -0.56 -4.23 20.95
N PHE A 67 0.21 -5.30 20.70
CA PHE A 67 -0.19 -6.65 21.11
C PHE A 67 -0.04 -6.88 22.62
N THR A 68 0.95 -6.29 23.27
CA THR A 68 1.05 -6.35 24.73
C THR A 68 -0.15 -5.67 25.39
N GLN A 69 -0.57 -4.50 24.88
CA GLN A 69 -1.78 -3.84 25.37
C GLN A 69 -3.04 -4.67 25.09
N LYS A 70 -3.16 -5.24 23.88
CA LYS A 70 -4.32 -6.04 23.46
C LYS A 70 -4.48 -7.34 24.25
N LEU A 71 -3.38 -8.00 24.60
CA LEU A 71 -3.37 -9.30 25.27
C LEU A 71 -3.25 -9.20 26.80
N GLY A 72 -2.84 -8.05 27.32
CA GLY A 72 -2.62 -7.85 28.75
C GLY A 72 -1.40 -8.63 29.30
N THR A 73 -0.49 -9.06 28.43
CA THR A 73 0.74 -9.78 28.78
C THR A 73 1.83 -9.47 27.75
N ASP A 74 3.08 -9.79 28.08
CA ASP A 74 4.20 -9.61 27.15
C ASP A 74 4.00 -10.42 25.87
N ALA A 75 4.31 -9.78 24.73
CA ALA A 75 4.10 -10.32 23.40
C ALA A 75 5.40 -10.26 22.58
N GLU A 76 5.83 -11.41 22.07
CA GLU A 76 6.88 -11.49 21.05
C GLU A 76 6.21 -11.43 19.67
N VAL A 77 6.57 -10.43 18.86
CA VAL A 77 6.00 -10.25 17.53
C VAL A 77 7.05 -10.56 16.46
N LYS A 78 6.68 -11.45 15.55
CA LYS A 78 7.34 -11.68 14.26
C LYS A 78 6.42 -11.20 13.16
N TYR A 79 6.99 -10.61 12.12
CA TYR A 79 6.19 -10.03 11.05
C TYR A 79 6.82 -10.24 9.68
N GLU A 80 5.98 -10.22 8.66
CA GLU A 80 6.40 -10.21 7.27
C GLU A 80 5.59 -9.19 6.48
N LEU A 81 6.27 -8.37 5.67
CA LEU A 81 5.60 -7.41 4.82
C LEU A 81 4.88 -8.12 3.67
N LEU A 82 3.56 -7.98 3.61
CA LEU A 82 2.75 -8.46 2.49
C LEU A 82 2.98 -7.62 1.23
N ARG A 83 3.60 -6.44 1.35
CA ARG A 83 3.97 -5.59 0.23
C ARG A 83 5.26 -4.81 0.54
N ASN A 84 6.16 -4.74 -0.43
CA ASN A 84 7.50 -4.15 -0.26
C ASN A 84 7.50 -2.60 -0.24
N SER A 85 6.39 -1.97 -0.59
CA SER A 85 6.30 -0.52 -0.69
C SER A 85 5.01 -0.02 -0.05
N PRO A 86 5.03 1.17 0.57
CA PRO A 86 3.84 1.73 1.17
C PRO A 86 2.78 1.96 0.09
N ALA A 87 1.53 1.72 0.44
CA ALA A 87 0.39 2.17 -0.34
C ALA A 87 -0.04 3.55 0.16
N GLN A 88 -0.17 4.50 -0.75
CA GLN A 88 -0.74 5.81 -0.43
C GLN A 88 -1.84 6.17 -1.42
N SER A 89 -2.97 6.61 -0.89
CA SER A 89 -4.06 7.22 -1.65
C SER A 89 -4.27 8.65 -1.16
N GLY A 90 -4.08 9.63 -2.05
CA GLY A 90 -4.24 11.04 -1.74
C GLY A 90 -3.32 11.54 -0.63
N VAL A 91 -3.88 12.26 0.35
CA VAL A 91 -3.15 12.91 1.45
C VAL A 91 -3.06 12.06 2.73
N ALA A 92 -3.54 10.81 2.70
CA ALA A 92 -3.49 9.94 3.86
C ALA A 92 -2.06 9.46 4.16
N TYR A 93 -1.80 9.07 5.41
CA TYR A 93 -0.53 8.47 5.79
C TYR A 93 -0.19 7.23 4.93
N PRO A 94 1.10 7.01 4.61
CA PRO A 94 1.58 5.82 3.91
C PRO A 94 1.23 4.55 4.70
N LYS A 95 0.65 3.55 4.02
CA LYS A 95 0.18 2.32 4.67
C LYS A 95 1.04 1.12 4.31
N TYR A 96 1.31 0.27 5.30
CA TYR A 96 1.92 -1.04 5.09
C TYR A 96 0.94 -2.14 5.48
N TYR A 97 1.10 -3.28 4.81
CA TYR A 97 0.30 -4.47 5.04
C TYR A 97 1.22 -5.60 5.48
N ILE A 98 0.85 -6.27 6.55
CA ILE A 98 1.77 -7.12 7.31
C ILE A 98 1.03 -8.39 7.72
N TRP A 99 1.71 -9.53 7.62
CA TRP A 99 1.30 -10.74 8.33
C TRP A 99 2.09 -10.82 9.63
N VAL A 100 1.41 -11.03 10.74
CA VAL A 100 2.06 -11.18 12.05
C VAL A 100 1.86 -12.57 12.62
N VAL A 101 2.85 -12.98 13.41
CA VAL A 101 2.79 -14.08 14.35
C VAL A 101 3.15 -13.50 15.70
N VAL A 102 2.24 -13.64 16.66
CA VAL A 102 2.34 -13.08 17.99
C VAL A 102 2.34 -14.24 18.97
N ASP A 103 3.44 -14.40 19.68
CA ASP A 103 3.60 -15.38 20.73
C ASP A 103 3.48 -14.66 22.09
N SER A 104 2.64 -15.19 22.98
CA SER A 104 2.46 -14.73 24.35
C SER A 104 2.44 -15.93 25.29
N THR A 105 2.54 -15.71 26.60
CA THR A 105 2.59 -16.78 27.61
C THR A 105 1.48 -17.83 27.46
N ASN A 106 0.28 -17.40 27.09
CA ASN A 106 -0.91 -18.25 27.09
C ASN A 106 -1.56 -18.39 25.71
N SER A 107 -1.07 -17.69 24.70
CA SER A 107 -1.71 -17.67 23.39
C SER A 107 -0.71 -17.41 22.27
N ARG A 108 -1.00 -18.02 21.12
CA ARG A 108 -0.35 -17.70 19.86
C ARG A 108 -1.42 -17.20 18.91
N LEU A 109 -1.18 -16.05 18.30
CA LEU A 109 -2.10 -15.40 17.37
C LEU A 109 -1.37 -15.16 16.05
N GLU A 110 -2.09 -15.35 14.95
CA GLU A 110 -1.62 -14.99 13.62
C GLU A 110 -2.68 -14.12 12.96
N GLY A 111 -2.28 -13.25 12.03
CA GLY A 111 -3.25 -12.42 11.34
C GLY A 111 -2.65 -11.36 10.42
N ALA A 112 -3.53 -10.70 9.70
CA ALA A 112 -3.19 -9.61 8.80
C ALA A 112 -3.39 -8.25 9.50
N ILE A 113 -2.44 -7.34 9.30
CA ILE A 113 -2.44 -5.98 9.85
C ILE A 113 -2.31 -4.96 8.73
N ARG A 114 -3.04 -3.86 8.89
CA ARG A 114 -2.78 -2.59 8.21
C ARG A 114 -2.18 -1.61 9.21
N VAL A 115 -0.99 -1.07 8.91
CA VAL A 115 -0.37 0.00 9.70
C VAL A 115 -0.19 1.27 8.88
N ALA A 116 -0.23 2.42 9.53
CA ALA A 116 0.10 3.71 8.95
C ALA A 116 1.44 4.22 9.49
N ALA A 117 2.36 4.63 8.62
CA ALA A 117 3.61 5.29 9.02
C ALA A 117 3.33 6.76 9.34
N VAL A 118 3.72 7.21 10.53
CA VAL A 118 3.42 8.55 11.05
C VAL A 118 4.72 9.27 11.38
N GLU A 119 4.94 10.41 10.72
CA GLU A 119 5.99 11.39 11.05
C GLU A 119 7.42 10.83 11.16
N LYS A 120 7.71 9.67 10.55
CA LYS A 120 8.98 8.92 10.64
C LYS A 120 9.29 8.34 12.00
N THR A 121 8.39 8.42 12.97
CA THR A 121 8.67 8.06 14.36
C THR A 121 7.90 6.86 14.85
N SER A 122 6.75 6.55 14.22
CA SER A 122 5.88 5.46 14.64
C SER A 122 5.09 4.83 13.51
N PHE A 123 4.53 3.66 13.81
CA PHE A 123 3.54 2.95 13.02
C PHE A 123 2.26 2.74 13.84
N ASP A 124 1.15 3.27 13.35
CA ASP A 124 -0.15 3.10 13.98
C ASP A 124 -0.87 1.90 13.38
N VAL A 125 -1.28 0.94 14.22
CA VAL A 125 -2.14 -0.18 13.80
C VAL A 125 -3.54 0.37 13.56
N THR A 126 -3.98 0.39 12.30
CA THR A 126 -5.33 0.85 11.96
C THR A 126 -6.33 -0.30 11.93
N ASP A 127 -5.88 -1.50 11.56
CA ASP A 127 -6.72 -2.68 11.44
C ASP A 127 -5.91 -3.94 11.73
N PHE A 128 -6.51 -4.87 12.45
CA PHE A 128 -6.01 -6.22 12.64
C PHE A 128 -7.15 -7.21 12.49
N VAL A 129 -6.94 -8.21 11.63
CA VAL A 129 -7.87 -9.31 11.42
C VAL A 129 -7.12 -10.61 11.74
N SER A 130 -7.61 -11.37 12.71
CA SER A 130 -6.96 -12.63 13.10
C SER A 130 -7.14 -13.69 12.01
N LYS A 131 -6.24 -14.67 11.97
CA LYS A 131 -6.37 -15.84 11.08
C LYS A 131 -7.72 -16.52 11.28
N ASP A 132 -8.13 -16.73 12.53
CA ASP A 132 -9.41 -17.36 12.87
C ASP A 132 -10.60 -16.56 12.33
N GLU A 133 -10.55 -15.23 12.43
CA GLU A 133 -11.58 -14.35 11.88
C GLU A 133 -11.60 -14.40 10.34
N ILE A 134 -10.43 -14.44 9.68
CA ILE A 134 -10.33 -14.58 8.22
C ILE A 134 -10.92 -15.92 7.78
N MET A 135 -10.65 -16.99 8.52
CA MET A 135 -11.19 -18.32 8.21
C MET A 135 -12.71 -18.39 8.42
N ALA A 136 -13.22 -17.73 9.47
CA ALA A 136 -14.66 -17.68 9.75
C ALA A 136 -15.42 -16.79 8.75
N ASN A 137 -14.81 -15.69 8.31
CA ASN A 137 -15.41 -14.74 7.38
C ASN A 137 -14.37 -14.11 6.44
N PRO A 138 -14.03 -14.78 5.31
CA PRO A 138 -13.02 -14.28 4.38
C PRO A 138 -13.35 -12.91 3.77
N ASN A 139 -14.63 -12.51 3.74
CA ASN A 139 -15.07 -11.25 3.14
C ASN A 139 -14.60 -10.02 3.92
N VAL A 140 -14.22 -10.17 5.20
CA VAL A 140 -13.65 -9.07 6.01
C VAL A 140 -12.41 -8.48 5.33
N LEU A 141 -11.65 -9.30 4.60
CA LEU A 141 -10.43 -8.85 3.94
C LEU A 141 -10.70 -7.82 2.84
N GLN A 142 -11.81 -7.96 2.12
CA GLN A 142 -12.17 -7.09 0.99
C GLN A 142 -12.48 -5.65 1.43
N GLN A 143 -12.80 -5.45 2.72
CA GLN A 143 -13.12 -4.15 3.28
C GLN A 143 -11.86 -3.35 3.69
N ILE A 144 -10.77 -4.05 3.98
CA ILE A 144 -9.58 -3.48 4.64
C ILE A 144 -8.37 -3.49 3.71
N PHE A 145 -8.21 -4.56 2.93
CA PHE A 145 -7.01 -4.86 2.18
C PHE A 145 -7.24 -4.76 0.67
N PRO A 146 -6.25 -4.29 -0.10
CA PRO A 146 -6.30 -4.32 -1.55
C PRO A 146 -6.13 -5.75 -2.07
N GLN A 147 -6.66 -6.02 -3.27
CA GLN A 147 -6.76 -7.37 -3.81
C GLN A 147 -5.42 -8.12 -3.91
N ASP A 148 -4.32 -7.43 -4.22
CA ASP A 148 -2.96 -7.99 -4.30
C ASP A 148 -2.47 -8.51 -2.94
N VAL A 149 -2.85 -7.82 -1.86
CA VAL A 149 -2.54 -8.24 -0.49
C VAL A 149 -3.43 -9.39 -0.05
N ILE A 150 -4.72 -9.40 -0.44
CA ILE A 150 -5.65 -10.48 -0.13
C ILE A 150 -5.13 -11.82 -0.67
N SER A 151 -4.66 -11.85 -1.92
CA SER A 151 -4.10 -13.07 -2.51
C SER A 151 -2.88 -13.60 -1.74
N LYS A 152 -2.04 -12.71 -1.18
CA LYS A 152 -0.92 -13.12 -0.34
C LYS A 152 -1.38 -13.66 1.01
N ILE A 153 -2.32 -12.98 1.66
CA ILE A 153 -2.92 -13.44 2.93
C ILE A 153 -3.48 -14.86 2.78
N GLN A 154 -4.22 -15.12 1.70
CA GLN A 154 -4.73 -16.46 1.39
C GLN A 154 -3.60 -17.47 1.25
N GLY A 155 -2.49 -17.11 0.58
CA GLY A 155 -1.30 -17.95 0.51
C GLY A 155 -0.69 -18.31 1.88
N TYR A 156 -0.65 -17.40 2.85
CA TYR A 156 -0.20 -17.70 4.22
C TYR A 156 -1.09 -18.71 4.92
N ILE A 157 -2.40 -18.59 4.73
CA ILE A 157 -3.39 -19.50 5.30
C ILE A 157 -3.20 -20.88 4.68
N ASP A 158 -3.23 -20.97 3.35
CA ASP A 158 -3.18 -22.24 2.62
C ASP A 158 -1.87 -23.00 2.84
N TYR A 159 -0.71 -22.33 2.77
CA TYR A 159 0.59 -22.98 2.94
C TYR A 159 0.77 -23.58 4.33
N ARG A 160 0.28 -22.89 5.38
CA ARG A 160 0.42 -23.37 6.77
C ARG A 160 -0.58 -24.48 7.11
N GLU A 161 -1.77 -24.48 6.51
CA GLU A 161 -2.72 -25.60 6.65
C GLU A 161 -2.19 -26.88 5.98
N MET A 162 -1.50 -26.76 4.84
CA MET A 162 -0.86 -27.91 4.18
C MET A 162 0.33 -28.48 4.98
N GLY A 163 1.10 -27.61 5.65
CA GLY A 163 2.18 -28.04 6.55
C GLY A 163 1.67 -28.80 7.78
N ILE A 164 0.55 -28.36 8.38
CA ILE A 164 -0.06 -29.02 9.53
C ILE A 164 -0.65 -30.39 9.15
N ARG A 165 -1.36 -30.49 8.02
CA ARG A 165 -1.96 -31.76 7.57
C ARG A 165 -0.98 -32.87 7.21
N ASN A 166 0.25 -32.53 6.82
CA ASN A 166 1.28 -33.51 6.51
C ASN A 166 2.11 -33.91 7.75
N GLY A 167 2.11 -33.12 8.82
CA GLY A 167 2.78 -33.45 10.09
C GLY A 167 2.00 -34.39 11.00
N ASP A 168 0.69 -34.57 10.77
CA ASP A 168 -0.20 -35.41 11.58
C ASP A 168 -0.36 -36.84 11.02
N LYS A 169 0.36 -37.18 9.95
CA LYS A 169 0.37 -38.54 9.35
C LYS A 169 1.60 -39.37 9.72
N SER A 170 2.42 -38.89 10.65
CA SER A 170 3.58 -39.59 11.19
C SER A 170 3.46 -39.72 12.70
N ASN A 171 2.50 -40.52 13.16
CA ASN A 171 2.52 -41.20 14.45
C ASN A 171 1.67 -42.47 14.34
#